data_AF-A0A7S2YTF2-F1
#
_entry.id   AF-A0A7S2YTF2-F1
#
_cell.length_a   1.000
_cell.length_b   1.000
_cell.length_c   1.000
_cell.angle_alpha   90.00
_cell.angle_beta   90.00
_cell.angle_gamma   90.00
#
_symmetry.space_group_name_H-M   'P 1'
#
loop_
_entity.id
_entity.type
_entity.pdbx_description
1 polymer ?
#
loop_
_entity_poly.entity_id
_entity_poly.type
_entity_poly.pdbx_seq_one_letter_code
_entity_poly.pdbx_strand_id
1 'polypeptide(L)'
;METKSGPTDIIRDIEAPTEASSSPDDVVDPPTHETRTELETTKKPPATSTAAPWLLAPQKVLAPQDEEDYDAMMQRAMQAMQEQVDEEPEGQLQGLPLAGQVRPSTQQQQQLEQQQQQHHDATTFSSQSSCRHVANGCAICLCAFDASEQVCWSSNPSCQHVFHPACMVDWLQASGRKYLRKMRRQQREREQNEDEALEPLDFPTDPLERITTFPMLCPCCRQAFVSPDAQEDDEEADDADDASESTVDPKKEEHDGVVDLEK
;
A
#
# COMPACT_ATOMS: atom_id res chain seq x y z
N MET A 1 50.84 -5.60 11.58
CA MET A 1 50.23 -4.40 12.20
C MET A 1 49.61 -3.60 11.07
N GLU A 2 48.38 -3.92 10.70
CA GLU A 2 47.70 -3.29 9.56
C GLU A 2 46.46 -2.57 10.07
N THR A 3 46.49 -1.25 9.99
CA THR A 3 45.37 -0.37 10.35
C THR A 3 44.45 -0.22 9.15
N LYS A 4 43.28 -0.86 9.20
CA LYS A 4 42.21 -0.64 8.21
C LYS A 4 41.46 0.64 8.58
N SER A 5 41.61 1.64 7.72
CA SER A 5 40.88 2.90 7.69
C SER A 5 39.40 2.62 7.40
N GLY A 6 38.51 3.12 8.25
CA GLY A 6 37.06 3.11 8.03
C GLY A 6 36.61 4.22 7.06
N PRO A 7 35.44 4.08 6.43
CA PRO A 7 34.87 5.10 5.55
C PRO A 7 34.26 6.25 6.37
N THR A 8 34.65 7.46 6.02
CA THR A 8 34.14 8.74 6.53
C THR A 8 32.70 8.97 6.07
N ASP A 9 31.83 9.28 7.03
CA ASP A 9 30.47 9.76 6.85
C ASP A 9 30.42 11.03 5.98
N ILE A 10 29.73 10.94 4.85
CA ILE A 10 29.34 12.10 4.04
C ILE A 10 28.04 12.64 4.64
N ILE A 11 28.20 13.61 5.54
CA ILE A 11 27.09 14.45 6.01
C ILE A 11 26.67 15.33 4.81
N ARG A 12 25.49 15.07 4.25
CA ARG A 12 24.83 15.99 3.31
C ARG A 12 24.04 17.00 4.13
N ASP A 13 24.51 18.25 4.10
CA ASP A 13 23.76 19.41 4.55
C ASP A 13 22.45 19.51 3.77
N ILE A 14 21.33 19.47 4.49
CA ILE A 14 20.00 19.78 3.98
C ILE A 14 19.83 21.28 4.16
N GLU A 15 19.98 22.03 3.07
CA GLU A 15 19.66 23.46 3.02
C GLU A 15 18.16 23.67 3.29
N ALA A 16 17.87 24.52 4.26
CA ALA A 16 16.51 24.95 4.59
C ALA A 16 15.95 25.85 3.47
N PRO A 17 14.65 25.75 3.13
CA PRO A 17 14.03 26.66 2.19
C PRO A 17 13.97 28.07 2.78
N THR A 18 14.60 29.00 2.08
CA THR A 18 14.57 30.44 2.34
C THR A 18 13.18 30.99 2.08
N GLU A 19 12.74 31.81 3.03
CA GLU A 19 11.41 32.40 3.10
C GLU A 19 11.25 33.46 2.00
N ALA A 20 10.34 33.19 1.05
CA ALA A 20 9.98 34.15 0.03
C ALA A 20 9.03 35.22 0.61
N SER A 21 9.56 36.44 0.60
CA SER A 21 8.91 37.74 0.71
C SER A 21 7.41 37.78 0.39
N SER A 22 6.61 38.17 1.37
CA SER A 22 5.30 38.78 1.13
C SER A 22 5.47 40.29 1.15
N SER A 23 5.33 40.93 -0.01
CA SER A 23 5.09 42.38 -0.09
C SER A 23 3.62 42.68 0.19
N PRO A 24 3.33 43.82 0.85
CA PRO A 24 1.97 44.33 1.05
C PRO A 24 1.51 45.17 -0.16
N ASP A 25 0.24 45.55 -0.12
CA ASP A 25 -0.48 46.51 -0.98
C ASP A 25 -1.21 45.92 -2.20
N ASP A 26 -2.51 45.64 -2.02
CA ASP A 26 -3.52 46.35 -2.81
C ASP A 26 -4.89 46.32 -2.10
N VAL A 27 -5.36 47.52 -1.81
CA VAL A 27 -6.61 47.87 -1.14
C VAL A 27 -7.72 47.89 -2.20
N VAL A 28 -8.72 47.02 -2.08
CA VAL A 28 -10.01 47.19 -2.76
C VAL A 28 -11.14 46.93 -1.76
N ASP A 29 -11.77 48.03 -1.34
CA ASP A 29 -13.03 48.11 -0.59
C ASP A 29 -14.17 47.34 -1.27
N PRO A 30 -14.94 46.52 -0.53
CA PRO A 30 -16.29 46.15 -0.93
C PRO A 30 -17.36 47.04 -0.25
N PRO A 31 -18.46 47.34 -0.96
CA PRO A 31 -19.44 48.33 -0.53
C PRO A 31 -20.29 47.86 0.65
N THR A 32 -20.49 48.80 1.58
CA THR A 32 -21.47 48.75 2.65
C THR A 32 -22.90 48.77 2.10
N HIS A 33 -23.70 47.76 2.45
CA HIS A 33 -25.13 47.97 2.62
C HIS A 33 -25.63 47.16 3.81
N GLU A 34 -25.90 47.89 4.89
CA GLU A 34 -26.62 47.45 6.06
C GLU A 34 -28.07 47.12 5.70
N THR A 35 -28.63 46.05 6.26
CA THR A 35 -29.94 46.08 6.94
C THR A 35 -30.34 44.69 7.48
N ARG A 36 -30.19 44.55 8.81
CA ARG A 36 -31.28 44.25 9.75
C ARG A 36 -32.24 43.10 9.40
N THR A 37 -32.15 41.99 10.14
CA THR A 37 -33.24 41.56 11.04
C THR A 37 -32.73 40.56 12.07
N GLU A 38 -32.68 41.00 13.33
CA GLU A 38 -32.66 40.15 14.50
C GLU A 38 -34.01 39.44 14.64
N LEU A 39 -34.00 38.16 14.97
CA LEU A 39 -35.05 37.51 15.75
C LEU A 39 -34.46 36.28 16.44
N GLU A 40 -34.24 36.44 17.73
CA GLU A 40 -34.08 35.40 18.74
C GLU A 40 -35.15 34.32 18.59
N THR A 41 -34.79 33.04 18.80
CA THR A 41 -35.51 32.17 19.74
C THR A 41 -34.76 30.84 19.96
N THR A 42 -34.18 30.73 21.15
CA THR A 42 -34.35 29.62 22.09
C THR A 42 -34.40 28.18 21.52
N LYS A 43 -33.34 27.39 21.79
CA LYS A 43 -33.37 26.31 22.79
C LYS A 43 -32.03 25.57 22.83
N LYS A 44 -31.28 25.84 23.89
CA LYS A 44 -30.18 25.01 24.37
C LYS A 44 -30.79 23.79 25.07
N PRO A 45 -30.53 22.54 24.63
CA PRO A 45 -30.91 21.38 25.41
C PRO A 45 -30.03 21.28 26.67
N PRO A 46 -30.60 20.89 27.82
CA PRO A 46 -29.83 20.71 29.05
C PRO A 46 -28.89 19.51 28.93
N ALA A 47 -27.65 19.73 29.36
CA ALA A 47 -26.68 18.68 29.60
C ALA A 47 -27.16 17.77 30.75
N THR A 48 -27.74 16.63 30.41
CA THR A 48 -27.74 15.43 31.24
C THR A 48 -26.48 14.65 30.84
N SER A 49 -25.32 14.88 31.46
CA SER A 49 -24.93 14.28 32.74
C SER A 49 -25.59 12.91 32.94
N THR A 50 -25.13 11.93 32.17
CA THR A 50 -25.14 10.53 32.60
C THR A 50 -23.70 10.08 32.48
N ALA A 51 -22.97 10.31 33.57
CA ALA A 51 -21.71 9.64 33.83
C ALA A 51 -21.99 8.14 33.74
N ALA A 52 -21.47 7.49 32.71
CA ALA A 52 -21.45 6.05 32.63
C ALA A 52 -20.21 5.59 33.43
N PRO A 53 -20.36 4.93 34.59
CA PRO A 53 -19.24 4.41 35.36
C PRO A 53 -18.87 3.04 34.80
N TRP A 54 -18.31 3.02 33.59
CA TRP A 54 -17.57 1.86 33.10
C TRP A 54 -16.08 2.13 33.21
N LEU A 55 -15.64 2.53 34.41
CA LEU A 55 -14.33 2.09 34.89
C LEU A 55 -14.43 0.57 35.08
N LEU A 56 -14.44 -0.17 33.96
CA LEU A 56 -13.96 -1.53 33.96
C LEU A 56 -12.49 -1.41 34.34
N ALA A 57 -12.24 -1.66 35.62
CA ALA A 57 -10.92 -1.92 36.12
C ALA A 57 -10.21 -2.84 35.12
N PRO A 58 -8.94 -2.59 34.79
CA PRO A 58 -8.17 -3.56 34.03
C PRO A 58 -8.28 -4.88 34.78
N GLN A 59 -8.89 -5.89 34.15
CA GLN A 59 -8.73 -7.25 34.63
C GLN A 59 -7.22 -7.46 34.65
N LYS A 60 -6.66 -7.55 35.86
CA LYS A 60 -5.34 -8.12 36.07
C LYS A 60 -5.41 -9.50 35.44
N VAL A 61 -4.93 -9.60 34.20
CA VAL A 61 -4.40 -10.85 33.69
C VAL A 61 -3.31 -11.18 34.69
N LEU A 62 -3.61 -12.10 35.61
CA LEU A 62 -2.63 -12.67 36.50
C LEU A 62 -1.61 -13.32 35.57
N ALA A 63 -0.51 -12.60 35.31
CA ALA A 63 0.70 -13.24 34.85
C ALA A 63 0.98 -14.36 35.87
N PRO A 64 1.27 -15.60 35.43
CA PRO A 64 1.66 -16.67 36.33
C PRO A 64 2.78 -16.14 37.22
N GLN A 65 2.54 -16.01 38.52
CA GLN A 65 3.48 -15.35 39.43
C GLN A 65 4.64 -16.26 39.84
N ASP A 66 4.61 -17.52 39.41
CA ASP A 66 5.56 -18.53 39.86
C ASP A 66 6.24 -19.11 38.62
N GLU A 67 7.50 -18.74 38.38
CA GLU A 67 8.34 -19.31 37.31
C GLU A 67 8.43 -20.84 37.41
N GLU A 68 8.25 -21.39 38.61
CA GLU A 68 8.25 -22.83 38.89
C GLU A 68 7.10 -23.58 38.17
N ASP A 69 5.97 -22.93 37.93
CA ASP A 69 4.81 -23.55 37.24
C ASP A 69 5.03 -23.65 35.72
N TYR A 70 5.84 -22.74 35.15
CA TYR A 70 6.17 -22.78 33.72
C TYR A 70 7.13 -23.94 33.40
N ASP A 71 8.17 -24.12 34.23
CA ASP A 71 9.11 -25.23 34.07
C ASP A 71 8.43 -26.60 34.25
N ALA A 72 7.53 -26.72 35.23
CA ALA A 72 6.75 -27.94 35.44
C ALA A 72 5.81 -28.24 34.25
N MET A 73 5.18 -27.21 33.67
CA MET A 73 4.35 -27.36 32.47
C MET A 73 5.19 -27.76 31.26
N MET A 74 6.37 -27.17 31.09
CA MET A 74 7.27 -27.44 29.97
C MET A 74 7.90 -28.84 30.07
N GLN A 75 8.23 -29.30 31.27
CA GLN A 75 8.63 -30.70 31.52
C GLN A 75 7.51 -31.70 31.20
N ARG A 76 6.25 -31.42 31.58
CA ARG A 76 5.13 -32.29 31.21
C ARG A 76 4.90 -32.33 29.71
N ALA A 77 5.04 -31.20 29.02
CA ALA A 77 4.92 -31.14 27.57
C ALA A 77 6.02 -31.95 26.87
N MET A 78 7.28 -31.82 27.31
CA MET A 78 8.39 -32.64 26.79
C MET A 78 8.16 -34.13 27.02
N GLN A 79 7.70 -34.51 28.22
CA GLN A 79 7.44 -35.91 28.54
C GLN A 79 6.30 -36.50 27.69
N ALA A 80 5.23 -35.74 27.45
CA ALA A 80 4.12 -36.16 26.61
C ALA A 80 4.53 -36.33 25.12
N MET A 81 5.44 -35.49 24.61
CA MET A 81 5.97 -35.67 23.26
C MET A 81 6.87 -36.90 23.15
N GLN A 82 7.65 -37.21 24.18
CA GLN A 82 8.49 -38.41 24.21
C GLN A 82 7.64 -39.70 24.16
N GLU A 83 6.47 -39.71 24.81
CA GLU A 83 5.57 -40.88 24.83
C GLU A 83 4.81 -41.10 23.51
N GLN A 84 4.68 -40.09 22.64
CA GLN A 84 4.02 -40.25 21.33
C GLN A 84 4.89 -40.93 20.27
N VAL A 85 6.19 -41.16 20.54
CA VAL A 85 7.11 -41.77 19.58
C VAL A 85 7.02 -43.32 19.59
N ASP A 86 6.37 -43.92 20.58
CA ASP A 86 6.34 -45.39 20.75
C ASP A 86 5.06 -46.09 20.26
N GLU A 87 4.09 -45.39 19.66
CA GLU A 87 2.90 -46.00 19.06
C GLU A 87 2.78 -45.68 17.57
N GLU A 88 3.67 -46.25 16.74
CA GLU A 88 3.42 -46.42 15.30
C GLU A 88 2.39 -47.55 15.10
N PRO A 89 1.18 -47.28 14.57
CA PRO A 89 0.31 -48.34 14.11
C PRO A 89 0.88 -48.92 12.82
N GLU A 90 1.49 -50.10 12.91
CA GLU A 90 1.77 -50.98 11.77
C GLU A 90 0.44 -51.40 11.11
N GLY A 91 -0.09 -50.52 10.26
CA GLY A 91 -1.44 -50.58 9.72
C GLY A 91 -1.50 -50.31 8.23
N GLN A 92 -1.00 -51.25 7.44
CA GLN A 92 -1.66 -51.67 6.20
C GLN A 92 -1.87 -50.59 5.10
N LEU A 93 -0.77 -50.12 4.50
CA LEU A 93 -0.80 -49.47 3.18
C LEU A 93 -1.07 -50.50 2.07
N GLN A 94 -2.35 -50.69 1.72
CA GLN A 94 -2.74 -51.35 0.48
C GLN A 94 -2.80 -50.33 -0.67
N GLY A 95 -1.84 -50.47 -1.58
CA GLY A 95 -1.81 -50.08 -3.00
C GLY A 95 -2.77 -49.01 -3.52
N LEU A 96 -2.24 -47.82 -3.76
CA LEU A 96 -2.78 -46.91 -4.78
C LEU A 96 -2.20 -47.28 -6.16
N PRO A 97 -3.05 -47.52 -7.18
CA PRO A 97 -2.58 -47.77 -8.53
C PRO A 97 -1.97 -46.50 -9.12
N LEU A 98 -0.70 -46.61 -9.56
CA LEU A 98 -0.01 -45.66 -10.43
C LEU A 98 -0.83 -45.48 -11.71
N ALA A 99 -1.72 -44.48 -11.72
CA ALA A 99 -2.44 -44.07 -12.92
C ALA A 99 -1.42 -43.49 -13.90
N GLY A 100 -1.23 -44.22 -15.01
CA GLY A 100 -0.37 -43.82 -16.11
C GLY A 100 -0.74 -42.42 -16.62
N GLN A 101 0.25 -41.54 -16.67
CA GLN A 101 0.18 -40.31 -17.42
C GLN A 101 0.01 -40.65 -18.90
N VAL A 102 -1.24 -40.64 -19.35
CA VAL A 102 -1.55 -40.64 -20.78
C VAL A 102 -1.09 -39.29 -21.31
N ARG A 103 0.10 -39.27 -21.92
CA ARG A 103 0.60 -38.10 -22.62
C ARG A 103 -0.41 -37.79 -23.73
N PRO A 104 -1.02 -36.59 -23.77
CA PRO A 104 -1.93 -36.24 -24.84
C PRO A 104 -1.19 -36.37 -26.18
N SER A 105 -1.86 -36.97 -27.16
CA SER A 105 -1.36 -37.07 -28.53
C SER A 105 -1.02 -35.67 -29.03
N THR A 106 0.13 -35.52 -29.70
CA THR A 106 0.62 -34.26 -30.29
C THR A 106 -0.41 -33.59 -31.20
N GLN A 107 -1.35 -34.36 -31.75
CA GLN A 107 -2.45 -33.83 -32.56
C GLN A 107 -3.51 -33.08 -31.74
N GLN A 108 -3.77 -33.50 -30.49
CA GLN A 108 -4.73 -32.83 -29.61
C GLN A 108 -4.17 -31.51 -29.06
N GLN A 109 -2.85 -31.44 -28.84
CA GLN A 109 -2.18 -30.22 -28.38
C GLN A 109 -2.17 -29.13 -29.48
N GLN A 110 -1.89 -29.50 -30.73
CA GLN A 110 -1.98 -28.55 -31.87
C GLN A 110 -3.39 -28.01 -32.11
N GLN A 111 -4.43 -28.83 -31.86
CA GLN A 111 -5.82 -28.38 -32.03
C GLN A 111 -6.25 -27.39 -30.93
N LEU A 112 -5.69 -27.52 -29.72
CA LEU A 112 -5.93 -26.58 -28.61
C LEU A 112 -5.19 -25.25 -28.81
N GLU A 113 -3.99 -25.27 -29.40
CA GLU A 113 -3.24 -24.04 -29.77
C GLU A 113 -3.95 -23.25 -30.87
N GLN A 114 -4.44 -23.91 -31.93
CA GLN A 114 -5.20 -23.23 -32.98
C GLN A 114 -6.50 -22.59 -32.47
N GLN A 115 -7.16 -23.21 -31.49
CA GLN A 115 -8.38 -22.67 -30.91
C GLN A 115 -8.11 -21.44 -30.02
N GLN A 116 -6.97 -21.41 -29.33
CA GLN A 116 -6.57 -20.23 -28.55
C GLN A 116 -6.15 -19.07 -29.46
N GLN A 117 -5.46 -19.32 -30.57
CA GLN A 117 -5.03 -18.25 -31.50
C GLN A 117 -6.22 -17.47 -32.10
N GLN A 118 -7.35 -18.13 -32.38
CA GLN A 118 -8.54 -17.48 -32.93
C GLN A 118 -9.30 -16.59 -31.92
N HIS A 119 -9.00 -16.70 -30.62
CA HIS A 119 -9.62 -15.85 -29.59
C HIS A 119 -8.86 -14.55 -29.33
N HIS A 120 -7.63 -14.39 -29.81
CA HIS A 120 -6.84 -13.18 -29.56
C HIS A 120 -7.11 -12.03 -30.54
N ASP A 121 -7.55 -12.32 -31.78
CA ASP A 121 -7.71 -11.30 -32.83
C ASP A 121 -9.08 -10.57 -32.84
N ALA A 122 -10.00 -10.88 -31.91
CA ALA A 122 -11.30 -10.20 -31.81
C ALA A 122 -11.37 -9.12 -30.72
N THR A 123 -10.24 -8.84 -30.04
CA THR A 123 -10.14 -7.81 -28.98
C THR A 123 -9.62 -6.48 -29.50
N THR A 124 -9.73 -6.23 -30.80
CA THR A 124 -9.32 -4.97 -31.43
C THR A 124 -10.42 -3.91 -31.26
N PHE A 125 -10.23 -3.06 -30.25
CA PHE A 125 -10.62 -1.64 -30.24
C PHE A 125 -12.05 -1.28 -30.68
N SER A 126 -13.06 -1.72 -29.91
CA SER A 126 -14.29 -0.95 -29.81
C SER A 126 -14.14 0.06 -28.67
N SER A 127 -13.60 1.25 -28.97
CA SER A 127 -13.53 2.39 -28.05
C SER A 127 -14.93 2.96 -27.75
N GLN A 128 -15.81 2.12 -27.21
CA GLN A 128 -17.03 2.58 -26.58
C GLN A 128 -16.63 3.12 -25.22
N SER A 129 -16.59 4.45 -25.12
CA SER A 129 -16.44 5.17 -23.85
C SER A 129 -17.58 4.75 -22.91
N SER A 130 -17.32 3.74 -22.08
CA SER A 130 -18.29 3.20 -21.15
C SER A 130 -18.53 4.21 -20.04
N CYS A 131 -19.57 5.03 -20.18
CA CYS A 131 -20.05 5.86 -19.09
C CYS A 131 -20.48 4.94 -17.94
N ARG A 132 -19.87 5.10 -16.76
CA ARG A 132 -20.27 4.37 -15.54
C ARG A 132 -21.36 5.15 -14.82
N HIS A 133 -22.47 4.50 -14.51
CA HIS A 133 -23.50 5.07 -13.66
C HIS A 133 -23.04 4.98 -12.19
N VAL A 134 -23.03 6.09 -11.46
CA VAL A 134 -22.61 6.12 -10.05
C VAL A 134 -23.56 6.96 -9.21
N ALA A 135 -23.73 6.54 -7.95
CA ALA A 135 -24.43 7.31 -6.93
C ALA A 135 -23.75 8.68 -6.70
N ASN A 136 -24.55 9.72 -6.44
CA ASN A 136 -24.03 11.07 -6.24
C ASN A 136 -23.44 11.26 -4.83
N GLY A 137 -22.39 10.52 -4.48
CA GLY A 137 -21.65 10.71 -3.23
C GLY A 137 -20.52 9.73 -2.98
N CYS A 138 -19.59 10.17 -2.13
CA CYS A 138 -18.40 9.41 -1.74
C CYS A 138 -18.78 8.24 -0.84
N ALA A 139 -18.35 7.04 -1.17
CA ALA A 139 -18.73 5.85 -0.41
C ALA A 139 -18.02 5.71 0.95
N ILE A 140 -17.06 6.60 1.28
CA ILE A 140 -16.38 6.64 2.59
C ILE A 140 -17.04 7.68 3.52
N CYS A 141 -17.13 8.94 3.11
CA CYS A 141 -17.69 10.01 3.95
C CYS A 141 -19.20 10.21 3.78
N LEU A 142 -19.80 9.60 2.75
CA LEU A 142 -21.21 9.70 2.38
C LEU A 142 -21.67 11.13 2.00
N CYS A 143 -20.74 12.05 1.78
CA CYS A 143 -21.03 13.39 1.26
C CYS A 143 -21.25 13.33 -0.25
N ALA A 144 -22.15 14.19 -0.75
CA ALA A 144 -22.34 14.40 -2.19
C ALA A 144 -21.08 15.03 -2.82
N PHE A 145 -20.92 14.86 -4.13
CA PHE A 145 -19.84 15.50 -4.87
C PHE A 145 -20.29 16.87 -5.38
N ASP A 146 -19.40 17.86 -5.27
CA ASP A 146 -19.57 19.13 -5.97
C ASP A 146 -19.06 19.03 -7.41
N ALA A 147 -19.63 19.83 -8.32
CA ALA A 147 -19.25 19.84 -9.74
C ALA A 147 -17.77 20.22 -9.99
N SER A 148 -17.12 20.85 -9.03
CA SER A 148 -15.70 21.22 -9.05
C SER A 148 -14.79 20.24 -8.31
N GLU A 149 -15.35 19.24 -7.62
CA GLU A 149 -14.55 18.30 -6.85
C GLU A 149 -13.95 17.22 -7.74
N GLN A 150 -12.70 16.89 -7.45
CA GLN A 150 -12.06 15.71 -8.04
C GLN A 150 -12.56 14.46 -7.34
N VAL A 151 -12.73 13.40 -8.12
CA VAL A 151 -13.12 12.08 -7.64
C VAL A 151 -12.13 11.03 -8.10
N CYS A 152 -11.96 9.98 -7.33
CA CYS A 152 -11.13 8.84 -7.69
C CYS A 152 -11.96 7.57 -7.87
N TRP A 153 -11.54 6.77 -8.83
CA TRP A 153 -12.17 5.52 -9.24
C TRP A 153 -11.19 4.38 -9.04
N SER A 154 -11.73 3.20 -8.79
CA SER A 154 -10.93 1.99 -8.89
C SER A 154 -10.59 1.71 -10.35
N SER A 155 -9.34 1.28 -10.59
CA SER A 155 -8.90 0.74 -11.89
C SER A 155 -9.75 -0.46 -12.34
N ASN A 156 -10.36 -1.18 -11.41
CA ASN A 156 -11.20 -2.33 -11.71
C ASN A 156 -12.53 -1.89 -12.39
N PRO A 157 -12.83 -2.37 -13.61
CA PRO A 157 -14.07 -2.05 -14.31
C PRO A 157 -15.35 -2.52 -13.62
N SER A 158 -15.30 -3.57 -12.80
CA SER A 158 -16.47 -4.05 -12.05
C SER A 158 -16.79 -3.21 -10.82
N CYS A 159 -15.86 -2.35 -10.37
CA CYS A 159 -16.06 -1.51 -9.20
C CYS A 159 -16.73 -0.19 -9.60
N GLN A 160 -17.94 0.05 -9.09
CA GLN A 160 -18.72 1.27 -9.33
C GLN A 160 -18.63 2.30 -8.18
N HIS A 161 -17.75 2.05 -7.21
CA HIS A 161 -17.61 2.93 -6.04
C HIS A 161 -16.69 4.12 -6.37
N VAL A 162 -17.09 5.30 -5.90
CA VAL A 162 -16.37 6.55 -6.12
C VAL A 162 -16.09 7.20 -4.78
N PHE A 163 -14.92 7.83 -4.69
CA PHE A 163 -14.42 8.41 -3.46
C PHE A 163 -13.80 9.78 -3.70
N HIS A 164 -13.83 10.64 -2.68
CA HIS A 164 -12.93 11.79 -2.64
C HIS A 164 -11.48 11.29 -2.55
N PRO A 165 -10.52 11.90 -3.27
CA PRO A 165 -9.11 11.53 -3.18
C PRO A 165 -8.58 11.53 -1.74
N ALA A 166 -8.93 12.55 -0.95
CA ALA A 166 -8.57 12.64 0.46
C ALA A 166 -9.11 11.47 1.29
N CYS A 167 -10.40 11.13 1.13
CA CYS A 167 -11.00 10.00 1.84
C CYS A 167 -10.32 8.66 1.49
N MET A 168 -9.96 8.46 0.23
CA MET A 168 -9.28 7.23 -0.20
C MET A 168 -7.86 7.15 0.36
N VAL A 169 -7.11 8.26 0.35
CA VAL A 169 -5.76 8.32 0.95
C VAL A 169 -5.81 8.02 2.44
N ASP A 170 -6.73 8.65 3.18
CA ASP A 170 -6.91 8.40 4.62
C ASP A 170 -7.24 6.95 4.91
N TRP A 171 -8.12 6.35 4.09
CA TRP A 171 -8.49 4.95 4.19
C TRP A 171 -7.30 4.01 3.94
N LEU A 172 -6.54 4.24 2.87
CA LEU A 172 -5.36 3.45 2.53
C LEU A 172 -4.29 3.55 3.61
N GLN A 173 -4.03 4.75 4.14
CA GLN A 173 -3.10 4.92 5.25
C GLN A 173 -3.56 4.19 6.51
N ALA A 174 -4.84 4.29 6.86
CA ALA A 174 -5.40 3.59 8.02
C ALA A 174 -5.32 2.05 7.87
N SER A 175 -5.60 1.56 6.67
CA SER A 175 -5.57 0.13 6.33
C SER A 175 -4.14 -0.41 6.28
N GLY A 176 -3.21 0.31 5.63
CA GLY A 176 -1.79 -0.03 5.58
C GLY A 176 -1.17 -0.09 6.98
N ARG A 177 -1.46 0.87 7.86
CA ARG A 177 -1.01 0.83 9.27
C ARG A 177 -1.49 -0.42 10.01
N LYS A 178 -2.75 -0.85 9.78
CA LYS A 178 -3.28 -2.09 10.38
C LYS A 178 -2.60 -3.33 9.80
N TYR A 179 -2.40 -3.37 8.48
CA TYR A 179 -1.71 -4.46 7.80
C TYR A 179 -0.28 -4.63 8.30
N LEU A 180 0.50 -3.55 8.36
CA LEU A 180 1.88 -3.56 8.86
C LEU A 180 1.97 -4.02 10.33
N ARG A 181 1.00 -3.65 11.17
CA ARG A 181 0.92 -4.16 12.55
C ARG A 181 0.68 -5.67 12.60
N LYS A 182 -0.22 -6.18 11.74
CA LYS A 182 -0.49 -7.62 11.62
C LYS A 182 0.75 -8.38 11.14
N MET A 183 1.41 -7.89 10.07
CA MET A 183 2.63 -8.49 9.55
C MET A 183 3.74 -8.60 10.60
N ARG A 184 3.99 -7.54 11.37
CA ARG A 184 4.98 -7.58 12.46
C ARG A 184 4.63 -8.57 13.58
N ARG A 185 3.33 -8.82 13.82
CA ARG A 185 2.90 -9.84 14.78
C ARG A 185 3.15 -11.24 14.22
N GLN A 186 2.75 -11.48 12.98
CA GLN A 186 2.97 -12.75 12.29
C GLN A 186 4.46 -13.08 12.15
N GLN A 187 5.30 -12.08 11.89
CA GLN A 187 6.74 -12.25 11.83
C GLN A 187 7.32 -12.72 13.17
N ARG A 188 6.91 -12.09 14.29
CA ARG A 188 7.31 -12.54 15.63
C ARG A 188 6.82 -13.95 15.96
N GLU A 189 5.61 -14.29 15.54
CA GLU A 189 5.06 -15.64 15.70
C GLU A 189 5.86 -16.68 14.89
N ARG A 190 6.32 -16.33 13.67
CA ARG A 190 7.20 -17.18 12.86
C ARG A 190 8.60 -17.32 13.46
N GLU A 191 9.18 -16.23 13.97
CA GLU A 191 10.49 -16.25 14.64
C GLU A 191 10.48 -17.10 15.92
N GLN A 192 9.34 -17.21 16.60
CA GLN A 192 9.17 -18.07 17.77
C GLN A 192 8.97 -19.55 17.42
N ASN A 193 8.64 -19.87 16.16
CA ASN A 193 8.44 -21.24 15.69
C ASN A 193 9.74 -21.75 15.03
N GLU A 194 10.76 -22.01 15.85
CA GLU A 194 12.14 -22.29 15.43
C GLU A 194 12.26 -23.56 14.54
N ASP A 195 11.32 -24.50 14.62
CA ASP A 195 11.31 -25.74 13.82
C ASP A 195 10.91 -25.55 12.35
N GLU A 196 10.43 -24.36 11.95
CA GLU A 196 10.05 -24.02 10.56
C GLU A 196 10.96 -22.94 9.93
N ALA A 197 12.13 -22.70 10.53
CA ALA A 197 13.12 -21.72 10.08
C ALA A 197 13.95 -22.23 8.89
N LEU A 198 13.30 -22.56 7.77
CA LEU A 198 13.97 -22.72 6.49
C LEU A 198 13.59 -21.56 5.55
N GLU A 199 14.65 -20.93 5.05
CA GLU A 199 14.74 -19.79 4.13
C GLU A 199 14.21 -18.43 4.65
N PRO A 200 15.11 -17.43 4.79
CA PRO A 200 14.74 -16.02 4.94
C PRO A 200 13.85 -15.60 3.77
N LEU A 201 12.62 -15.18 4.07
CA LEU A 201 11.76 -14.60 3.03
C LEU A 201 12.37 -13.26 2.59
N ASP A 202 12.39 -13.02 1.29
CA ASP A 202 12.75 -11.74 0.68
C ASP A 202 11.76 -10.66 1.13
N PHE A 203 11.95 -10.15 2.34
CA PHE A 203 11.23 -9.00 2.82
C PHE A 203 11.73 -7.78 2.05
N PRO A 204 10.82 -6.99 1.45
CA PRO A 204 11.16 -5.74 0.79
C PRO A 204 12.06 -4.90 1.71
N THR A 205 13.29 -4.64 1.27
CA THR A 205 14.24 -3.86 2.05
C THR A 205 13.92 -2.37 1.93
N ASP A 206 13.33 -1.98 0.79
CA ASP A 206 12.93 -0.60 0.53
C ASP A 206 11.69 -0.20 1.37
N PRO A 207 11.78 0.88 2.18
CA PRO A 207 10.63 1.46 2.86
C PRO A 207 9.45 1.80 1.94
N LEU A 208 9.70 2.20 0.69
CA LEU A 208 8.63 2.50 -0.28
C LEU A 208 7.88 1.23 -0.68
N GLU A 209 8.60 0.16 -1.01
CA GLU A 209 7.99 -1.12 -1.33
C GLU A 209 7.12 -1.61 -0.18
N ARG A 210 7.55 -1.47 1.08
CA ARG A 210 6.75 -1.86 2.26
C ARG A 210 5.43 -1.10 2.39
N ILE A 211 5.38 0.14 1.91
CA ILE A 211 4.18 0.96 1.94
C ILE A 211 3.27 0.61 0.76
N THR A 212 3.81 0.14 -0.36
CA THR A 212 3.02 -0.22 -1.55
C THR A 212 2.60 -1.69 -1.61
N THR A 213 3.25 -2.60 -0.85
CA THR A 213 2.97 -4.05 -0.93
C THR A 213 1.66 -4.49 -0.29
N PHE A 214 0.97 -3.64 0.46
CA PHE A 214 -0.28 -4.05 1.08
C PHE A 214 -1.41 -4.01 0.05
N PRO A 215 -2.38 -4.96 0.11
CA PRO A 215 -3.46 -5.01 -0.86
C PRO A 215 -4.30 -3.73 -0.75
N MET A 216 -4.19 -2.87 -1.75
CA MET A 216 -4.98 -1.65 -1.88
C MET A 216 -6.39 -2.04 -2.33
N LEU A 217 -7.24 -2.43 -1.39
CA LEU A 217 -8.60 -2.90 -1.68
C LEU A 217 -9.62 -1.77 -1.55
N CYS A 218 -10.64 -1.81 -2.41
CA CYS A 218 -11.82 -0.96 -2.30
C CYS A 218 -12.51 -1.17 -0.93
N PRO A 219 -12.81 -0.09 -0.17
CA PRO A 219 -13.49 -0.19 1.13
C PRO A 219 -14.83 -0.92 1.06
N CYS A 220 -15.52 -0.83 -0.07
CA CYS A 220 -16.90 -1.29 -0.23
C CYS A 220 -16.98 -2.73 -0.73
N CYS A 221 -16.35 -3.04 -1.87
CA CYS A 221 -16.41 -4.38 -2.49
C CYS A 221 -15.19 -5.26 -2.22
N ARG A 222 -14.14 -4.74 -1.56
CA ARG A 222 -12.88 -5.44 -1.29
C ARG A 222 -12.13 -5.96 -2.52
N GLN A 223 -12.50 -5.51 -3.71
CA GLN A 223 -11.76 -5.77 -4.95
C GLN A 223 -10.50 -4.90 -5.01
N ALA A 224 -9.52 -5.29 -5.82
CA ALA A 224 -8.32 -4.49 -6.06
C ALA A 224 -8.69 -3.08 -6.54
N PHE A 225 -8.18 -2.07 -5.84
CA PHE A 225 -8.40 -0.67 -6.16
C PHE A 225 -7.45 -0.21 -7.28
N VAL A 226 -6.18 -0.58 -7.14
CA VAL A 226 -5.11 -0.39 -8.14
C VAL A 226 -4.78 -1.75 -8.74
N SER A 227 -4.78 -1.86 -10.06
CA SER A 227 -4.35 -3.05 -10.79
C SER A 227 -2.86 -2.85 -11.12
N PRO A 228 -1.98 -3.79 -10.77
CA PRO A 228 -0.54 -3.65 -11.00
C PRO A 228 -0.19 -3.49 -12.49
N ASP A 229 -1.03 -4.05 -13.37
CA ASP A 229 -0.78 -4.12 -14.82
C ASP A 229 -0.98 -2.78 -15.56
N ALA A 230 -1.42 -1.72 -14.87
CA ALA A 230 -1.72 -0.43 -15.51
C ALA A 230 -0.49 0.45 -15.77
N GLN A 231 0.73 0.00 -15.44
CA GLN A 231 1.95 0.81 -15.52
C GLN A 231 2.93 0.42 -16.64
N GLU A 232 2.67 -0.64 -17.42
CA GLU A 232 3.71 -1.22 -18.29
C GLU A 232 3.61 -0.85 -19.78
N ASP A 233 2.56 -0.12 -20.22
CA ASP A 233 2.29 0.06 -21.66
C ASP A 233 2.77 1.40 -22.27
N ASP A 234 3.33 2.34 -21.50
CA ASP A 234 3.63 3.70 -21.99
C ASP A 234 5.12 3.96 -22.32
N GLU A 235 6.05 3.01 -22.13
CA GLU A 235 7.49 3.27 -22.31
C GLU A 235 8.11 2.78 -23.65
N GLU A 236 7.32 2.27 -24.62
CA GLU A 236 7.90 1.64 -25.84
C GLU A 236 7.73 2.43 -27.15
N ALA A 237 7.70 3.78 -27.13
CA ALA A 237 7.39 4.57 -28.33
C ALA A 237 8.42 5.61 -28.85
N ASP A 238 9.53 5.91 -28.17
CA ASP A 238 10.35 7.10 -28.50
C ASP A 238 11.83 6.85 -28.88
N ASP A 239 12.18 5.72 -29.51
CA ASP A 239 13.56 5.46 -30.01
C ASP A 239 13.64 5.22 -31.54
N ALA A 240 12.76 5.85 -32.31
CA ALA A 240 12.94 5.98 -33.75
C ALA A 240 12.95 7.46 -34.15
N ASP A 241 14.05 7.88 -34.76
CA ASP A 241 14.25 9.14 -35.49
C ASP A 241 14.70 10.38 -34.69
N ASP A 242 16.00 10.45 -34.34
CA ASP A 242 16.77 11.68 -34.61
C ASP A 242 18.28 11.43 -34.77
N ALA A 243 18.63 10.77 -35.87
CA ALA A 243 19.98 10.86 -36.42
C ALA A 243 20.10 12.14 -37.29
N SER A 244 20.02 13.32 -36.68
CA SER A 244 20.47 14.57 -37.31
C SER A 244 21.77 15.05 -36.66
N GLU A 245 22.85 14.50 -37.21
CA GLU A 245 24.23 14.95 -37.03
C GLU A 245 24.33 16.45 -37.39
N SER A 246 24.15 17.33 -36.40
CA SER A 246 24.47 18.75 -36.51
C SER A 246 25.84 19.00 -35.89
N THR A 247 26.86 18.98 -36.75
CA THR A 247 28.19 19.48 -36.47
C THR A 247 28.13 20.99 -36.20
N VAL A 248 27.92 21.39 -34.94
CA VAL A 248 28.12 22.78 -34.51
C VAL A 248 29.53 22.94 -33.96
N ASP A 249 30.32 23.69 -34.74
CA ASP A 249 31.68 24.14 -34.52
C ASP A 249 31.82 24.93 -33.20
N PRO A 250 32.59 24.47 -32.19
CA PRO A 250 32.80 25.23 -30.97
C PRO A 250 33.83 26.34 -31.21
N LYS A 251 33.32 27.51 -31.59
CA LYS A 251 34.11 28.74 -31.61
C LYS A 251 34.28 29.26 -30.19
N LYS A 252 35.54 29.23 -29.74
CA LYS A 252 36.14 30.00 -28.64
C LYS A 252 35.35 31.25 -28.25
N GLU A 253 35.09 31.41 -26.95
CA GLU A 253 35.29 32.70 -26.31
C GLU A 253 35.73 32.51 -24.85
N GLU A 254 36.96 32.93 -24.60
CA GLU A 254 37.56 33.13 -23.29
C GLU A 254 36.86 34.33 -22.63
N HIS A 255 36.45 34.20 -21.37
CA HIS A 255 36.18 35.37 -20.55
C HIS A 255 36.66 35.14 -19.12
N ASP A 256 37.93 35.46 -18.91
CA ASP A 256 38.53 35.72 -17.60
C ASP A 256 37.75 36.82 -16.88
N GLY A 257 37.33 36.51 -15.65
CA GLY A 257 36.59 37.44 -14.81
C GLY A 257 36.84 37.14 -13.33
N VAL A 258 38.10 37.20 -12.91
CA VAL A 258 38.49 37.33 -11.50
C VAL A 258 37.97 38.68 -11.00
N VAL A 259 37.02 38.65 -10.07
CA VAL A 259 36.81 39.77 -9.14
C VAL A 259 36.83 39.24 -7.71
N ASP A 260 38.01 39.42 -7.15
CA ASP A 260 38.37 39.45 -5.75
C ASP A 260 37.52 40.50 -5.01
N LEU A 261 36.86 40.12 -3.92
CA LEU A 261 36.39 41.12 -2.95
C LEU A 261 36.29 40.52 -1.54
N GLU A 262 37.41 40.55 -0.84
CA GLU A 262 37.48 40.62 0.61
C GLU A 262 36.87 41.94 1.14
N LYS A 263 35.84 41.86 2.00
CA LYS A 263 35.80 42.54 3.32
C LYS A 263 34.53 42.26 4.10
#